data_AF-A0A9P7DY94-F1
#
_entry.id   AF-A0A9P7DY94-F1
#
_cell.length_a   1.000
_cell.length_b   1.000
_cell.length_c   1.000
_cell.angle_alpha   90.00
_cell.angle_beta   90.00
_cell.angle_gamma   90.00
#
_symmetry.space_group_name_H-M   'P 1'
#
loop_
_entity.id
_entity.type
_entity.pdbx_description
1 polymer ?
#
loop_
_entity_poly.entity_id
_entity_poly.type
_entity_poly.pdbx_seq_one_letter_code
_entity_poly.pdbx_strand_id
1 'polypeptide(L)' 'MSATWATSSQPTMPPAQPMTYAIAGCSEHSGNYVPENILVDTPQDPSSRWSGAQQLPTAKQWILLKLETLSVRA' A
#
# COMPACT_ATOMS: atom_id res chain seq x y z
N MET A 1 6.41 -35.64 31.33
CA MET A 1 6.81 -34.34 31.90
C MET A 1 6.39 -33.28 30.88
N SER A 2 5.37 -32.48 31.17
CA SER A 2 4.85 -31.50 30.20
C SER A 2 4.89 -30.11 30.85
N ALA A 3 5.68 -29.21 30.28
CA ALA A 3 5.81 -27.83 30.75
C ALA A 3 4.79 -26.95 30.01
N THR A 4 3.94 -26.27 30.77
CA THR A 4 3.02 -25.24 30.28
C THR A 4 3.76 -23.91 30.19
N TRP A 5 3.92 -23.37 28.98
CA TRP A 5 4.46 -22.03 28.78
C TRP A 5 3.35 -21.00 28.97
N ALA A 6 3.57 -20.00 29.83
CA ALA A 6 2.66 -18.89 30.03
C ALA A 6 2.71 -17.94 28.82
N THR A 7 1.54 -17.61 28.27
CA THR A 7 1.40 -16.64 27.18
C THR A 7 1.60 -15.23 27.73
N SER A 8 2.62 -14.52 27.25
CA SER A 8 2.80 -13.10 27.56
C SER A 8 1.71 -12.28 26.85
N SER A 9 1.02 -11.44 27.60
CA SER A 9 0.04 -10.48 27.08
C SER A 9 0.78 -9.37 26.32
N GLN A 10 0.71 -9.40 24.98
CA GLN A 10 1.18 -8.30 24.14
C GLN A 10 0.30 -7.06 24.36
N PRO A 11 0.87 -5.83 24.27
CA PRO A 11 0.08 -4.61 24.29
C PRO A 11 -0.87 -4.59 23.09
N THR A 12 -2.16 -4.42 23.35
CA THR A 12 -3.18 -4.27 22.30
C THR A 12 -2.96 -2.95 21.58
N MET A 13 -2.29 -3.00 20.44
CA MET A 13 -2.23 -1.87 19.50
C MET A 13 -3.68 -1.46 19.18
N PRO A 14 -4.02 -0.16 19.19
CA PRO A 14 -5.34 0.29 18.78
C PRO A 14 -5.69 -0.32 17.42
N PRO A 15 -6.94 -0.77 17.20
CA PRO A 15 -7.32 -1.37 15.94
C PRO A 15 -7.07 -0.36 14.80
N ALA A 16 -6.13 -0.70 13.91
CA ALA A 16 -5.88 0.09 12.72
C ALA A 16 -7.03 -0.13 11.73
N GLN A 17 -7.75 0.94 11.43
CA GLN A 17 -8.85 0.90 10.46
C GLN A 17 -8.31 1.14 9.03
N PRO A 18 -8.69 0.33 8.03
CA PRO A 18 -8.35 0.60 6.64
C PRO A 18 -8.88 1.98 6.20
N MET A 19 -8.07 2.73 5.48
CA MET A 19 -8.46 4.02 4.89
C MET A 19 -8.74 3.81 3.40
N THR A 20 -9.94 4.20 2.96
CA THR A 20 -10.29 4.19 1.54
C THR A 20 -9.67 5.39 0.84
N TYR A 21 -9.14 5.18 -0.35
CA TYR A 21 -8.48 6.21 -1.14
C TYR A 21 -8.73 6.00 -2.64
N ALA A 22 -8.58 7.08 -3.39
CA ALA A 22 -8.58 7.09 -4.85
C ALA A 22 -7.23 7.60 -5.38
N ILE A 23 -6.93 7.27 -6.64
CA ILE A 23 -5.80 7.87 -7.35
C ILE A 23 -6.13 9.31 -7.72
N ALA A 24 -5.34 10.26 -7.23
CA ALA A 24 -5.48 11.68 -7.57
C ALA A 24 -4.52 12.12 -8.67
N GLY A 25 -3.44 11.37 -8.88
CA GLY A 25 -2.47 11.59 -9.94
C GLY A 25 -1.26 10.68 -9.78
N CYS A 26 -0.43 10.60 -10.81
CA CYS A 26 0.87 9.95 -10.74
C CYS A 26 1.85 10.59 -11.73
N SER A 27 3.14 10.32 -11.54
CA SER A 27 4.13 10.49 -12.60
C SER A 27 3.90 9.47 -13.73
N GLU A 28 4.55 9.66 -14.87
CA GLU A 28 4.50 8.71 -15.99
C GLU A 28 4.75 7.25 -15.54
N HIS A 29 3.99 6.35 -16.14
CA HIS A 29 4.02 4.92 -15.87
C HIS A 29 4.25 4.11 -17.15
N SER A 30 4.72 2.90 -16.97
CA SER A 30 5.11 2.01 -18.05
C SER A 30 3.92 1.16 -18.51
N GLY A 31 3.53 1.29 -19.78
CA GLY A 31 2.51 0.47 -20.41
C GLY A 31 1.23 0.34 -19.58
N ASN A 32 0.84 -0.90 -19.29
CA ASN A 32 -0.38 -1.22 -18.55
C ASN A 32 -0.21 -1.24 -17.02
N TYR A 33 0.95 -0.85 -16.50
CA TYR A 33 1.22 -0.76 -15.06
C TYR A 33 0.72 0.59 -14.50
N VAL A 34 -0.57 0.83 -14.67
CA VAL A 34 -1.30 2.06 -14.32
C VAL A 34 -1.43 2.24 -12.79
N PRO A 35 -1.63 3.46 -12.26
CA PRO A 35 -1.68 3.68 -10.81
C PRO A 35 -2.88 2.97 -10.15
N GLU A 36 -3.97 2.76 -10.88
CA GLU A 36 -5.17 2.08 -10.37
C GLU A 36 -4.90 0.63 -9.97
N ASN A 37 -3.86 -0.01 -10.52
CA ASN A 37 -3.51 -1.40 -10.19
C ASN A 37 -3.11 -1.58 -8.71
N ILE A 38 -2.75 -0.51 -7.98
CA ILE A 38 -2.46 -0.62 -6.54
C ILE A 38 -3.73 -0.77 -5.68
N LEU A 39 -4.91 -0.51 -6.25
CA LEU A 39 -6.19 -0.68 -5.58
C LEU A 39 -6.63 -2.15 -5.52
N VAL A 40 -5.93 -3.03 -6.24
CA VAL A 40 -6.27 -4.44 -6.38
C VAL A 40 -5.16 -5.29 -5.76
N ASP A 41 -5.52 -6.12 -4.79
CA ASP A 41 -4.61 -7.10 -4.18
C ASP A 41 -4.71 -8.45 -4.90
N THR A 42 -3.94 -8.62 -5.97
CA THR A 42 -3.90 -9.88 -6.74
C THR A 42 -2.44 -10.32 -6.95
N PRO A 43 -1.80 -10.95 -5.95
CA PRO A 43 -0.37 -11.28 -5.99
C PRO A 43 0.02 -12.31 -7.06
N GLN A 44 -0.95 -13.05 -7.58
CA GLN A 44 -0.73 -14.01 -8.68
C GLN A 44 -0.72 -13.35 -10.06
N ASP A 45 -1.16 -12.09 -10.16
CA ASP A 45 -1.13 -11.31 -11.39
C ASP A 45 0.10 -10.38 -11.37
N PRO A 46 1.15 -10.65 -12.18
CA PRO A 46 2.34 -9.81 -12.23
C PRO A 46 2.06 -8.38 -12.77
N SER A 47 0.87 -8.16 -13.35
CA SER A 47 0.43 -6.85 -13.81
C SER A 47 -0.30 -6.02 -12.75
N SER A 48 -0.67 -6.61 -11.60
CA SER A 48 -1.35 -5.95 -10.47
C SER A 48 -0.42 -5.03 -9.67
N ARG A 49 0.20 -4.07 -10.36
CA ARG A 49 1.13 -3.08 -9.82
C ARG A 49 1.18 -1.83 -10.69
N TRP A 50 1.64 -0.75 -10.08
CA TRP A 50 2.14 0.43 -10.78
C TRP A 50 3.64 0.29 -11.06
N SER A 51 4.14 0.86 -12.16
CA SER A 51 5.58 0.92 -12.44
C SER A 51 5.92 2.19 -13.22
N GLY A 52 6.81 3.02 -12.68
CA GLY A 52 7.22 4.27 -13.32
C GLY A 52 7.89 4.09 -14.68
N ALA A 53 7.69 5.04 -15.60
CA ALA A 53 8.22 4.94 -16.97
C ALA A 53 9.72 5.25 -17.09
N GLN A 54 10.26 6.04 -16.16
CA GLN A 54 11.63 6.56 -16.24
C GLN A 54 12.63 5.64 -15.55
N GLN A 55 13.78 5.41 -16.19
CA GLN A 55 14.89 4.62 -15.63
C GLN A 55 16.04 5.47 -15.08
N LEU A 56 16.00 6.79 -15.31
CA LEU A 56 17.03 7.70 -14.83
C LEU A 56 16.94 7.85 -13.30
N PRO A 57 18.05 7.75 -12.55
CA PRO A 57 18.05 7.91 -11.09
C PRO A 57 17.55 9.28 -10.62
N THR A 58 17.59 10.30 -11.49
CA THR A 58 17.14 11.67 -11.21
C THR A 58 15.66 11.90 -11.49
N ALA A 59 14.97 10.90 -12.05
CA ALA A 59 13.54 10.93 -12.30
C ALA A 59 12.75 11.06 -11.00
N LYS A 60 11.82 12.01 -10.93
CA LYS A 60 10.86 12.08 -9.82
C LYS A 60 9.68 11.18 -10.14
N GLN A 61 9.55 10.10 -9.37
CA GLN A 61 8.47 9.13 -9.48
C GLN A 61 7.56 9.19 -8.26
N TRP A 62 6.25 9.29 -8.49
CA TRP A 62 5.28 9.51 -7.42
C TRP A 62 3.89 9.01 -7.80
N ILE A 63 3.10 8.66 -6.79
CA ILE A 63 1.65 8.47 -6.86
C ILE A 63 1.03 9.36 -5.79
N LEU A 64 0.01 10.13 -6.16
CA LEU A 64 -0.76 10.94 -5.24
C LEU A 64 -2.09 10.23 -4.94
N LEU A 65 -2.30 9.92 -3.66
CA LEU A 65 -3.54 9.30 -3.18
C LEU A 65 -4.41 10.38 -2.52
N LYS A 66 -5.69 10.39 -2.86
CA LYS A 66 -6.69 11.20 -2.17
C LYS A 66 -7.50 10.30 -1.26
N LEU A 67 -7.39 10.51 0.05
CA LEU A 67 -8.26 9.86 1.02
C LEU A 67 -9.71 10.30 0.81
N GLU A 68 -10.65 9.37 0.91
CA GLU A 68 -12.07 9.71 0.85
C GLU A 68 -12.52 10.52 2.06
N THR A 69 -11.96 10.20 3.23
CA THR A 69 -12.21 10.90 4.49
C THR A 69 -10.88 11.33 5.11
N LEU A 70 -10.80 12.58 5.57
CA LEU A 70 -9.64 13.08 6.32
C LEU A 70 -9.39 12.18 7.53
N SER A 71 -8.17 11.63 7.58
CA SER A 71 -7.79 10.64 8.57
C SER A 71 -6.36 10.88 9.03
N VAL A 72 -6.08 10.56 10.29
CA VAL A 72 -4.73 10.52 10.86
C VAL A 72 -4.50 9.14 11.43
N ARG A 73 -3.32 8.57 11.19
CA ARG A 73 -2.90 7.33 11.86
C ARG A 73 -2.42 7.71 13.26
N ALA A 74 -3.10 7.20 14.29
CA ALA A 74 -2.71 7.35 15.70
C ALA A 74 -1.45 6.53 16.03
#